data_AF-A0A9D1E5C8-F1
#
_entry.id   AF-A0A9D1E5C8-F1
#
_cell.length_a   1.000
_cell.length_b   1.000
_cell.length_c   1.000
_cell.angle_alpha   90.00
_cell.angle_beta   90.00
_cell.angle_gamma   90.00
#
_symmetry.space_group_name_H-M   'P 1'
#
loop_
_entity.id
_entity.type
_entity.pdbx_description
1 polymer ?
#
loop_
_entity_poly.entity_id
_entity_poly.type
_entity_poly.pdbx_seq_one_letter_code
_entity_poly.pdbx_strand_id
1 'polypeptide(L)' 'MRVQFPDDPNVADMKYWYLCPFDDPCAGDRVIAPLGRHNHTQEGVICQVLNTEEYNAPFPIYLIKSIRKLIKQEC' A
#
# COMPACT_ATOMS: atom_id res chain seq x y z
N MET A 1 -5.62 0.06 -1.77
CA MET A 1 -4.56 -0.08 -2.79
C MET A 1 -3.73 -1.34 -2.56
N ARG A 2 -3.04 -1.86 -3.58
CA ARG A 2 -2.03 -2.92 -3.44
C ARG A 2 -0.62 -2.34 -3.58
N VAL A 3 0.26 -2.76 -2.68
CA VAL A 3 1.67 -2.33 -2.63
C VAL A 3 2.59 -3.55 -2.71
N GLN A 4 3.66 -3.42 -3.48
CA GLN A 4 4.80 -4.34 -3.49
C GLN A 4 6.02 -3.68 -2.83
N PHE A 5 6.91 -4.48 -2.24
CA PHE A 5 8.14 -4.02 -1.59
C PHE A 5 9.34 -4.61 -2.32
N PRO A 6 9.77 -4.00 -3.46
CA PRO A 6 10.78 -4.61 -4.33
C PRO A 6 12.17 -4.67 -3.70
N ASP A 7 12.44 -3.79 -2.74
CA ASP A 7 13.74 -3.69 -2.05
C ASP A 7 13.87 -4.68 -0.87
N ASP A 8 12.81 -5.45 -0.55
CA ASP A 8 12.85 -6.51 0.46
C ASP A 8 12.72 -7.89 -0.21
N PRO A 9 13.83 -8.64 -0.35
CA PRO A 9 13.84 -9.91 -1.09
C PRO A 9 12.96 -10.99 -0.47
N ASN A 10 12.56 -10.86 0.81
CA ASN A 10 11.70 -11.83 1.46
C ASN A 10 10.23 -11.70 1.02
N VAL A 11 9.86 -10.57 0.43
CA VAL A 11 8.47 -10.21 0.10
C VAL A 11 8.33 -9.59 -1.29
N ALA A 12 9.39 -9.55 -2.10
CA ALA A 12 9.42 -8.87 -3.38
C ALA A 12 8.33 -9.35 -4.37
N ASP A 13 8.00 -10.65 -4.33
CA ASP A 13 6.95 -11.25 -5.17
C ASP A 13 5.54 -11.18 -4.54
N MET A 14 5.42 -10.57 -3.36
CA MET A 14 4.16 -10.43 -2.64
C MET A 14 3.53 -9.05 -2.84
N LYS A 15 2.19 -9.01 -2.77
CA LYS A 15 1.39 -7.79 -2.90
C LYS A 15 0.42 -7.70 -1.73
N TYR A 16 0.46 -6.59 -1.02
CA TYR A 16 -0.30 -6.39 0.20
C TYR A 16 -1.34 -5.29 0.03
N TRP A 17 -2.51 -5.47 0.63
CA TRP A 17 -3.54 -4.46 0.65
C TRP A 17 -3.31 -3.43 1.76
N TYR A 18 -3.47 -2.17 1.41
CA TYR A 18 -3.41 -1.04 2.34
C TYR A 18 -4.57 -0.07 2.10
N LEU A 19 -5.01 0.57 3.19
CA LEU A 19 -5.88 1.74 3.15
C LEU A 19 -5.05 2.97 2.77
N CYS A 20 -5.58 3.78 1.85
CA CYS A 20 -4.98 5.05 1.46
C CYS A 20 -5.82 6.20 2.00
N PRO A 21 -5.30 6.99 2.94
CA PRO A 21 -5.95 8.23 3.36
C PRO A 21 -5.54 9.45 2.51
N PHE A 22 -4.72 9.25 1.48
CA PHE A 22 -4.17 10.31 0.62
C PHE A 22 -4.93 10.37 -0.71
N ASP A 23 -5.00 11.59 -1.28
CA ASP A 23 -5.70 11.87 -2.52
C ASP A 23 -4.92 11.39 -3.76
N ASP A 24 -5.70 11.03 -4.78
CA ASP A 24 -5.26 10.67 -6.12
C ASP A 24 -4.10 9.67 -6.22
N PRO A 25 -4.00 8.59 -5.41
CA PRO A 25 -2.91 7.63 -5.57
C PRO A 25 -2.95 6.98 -6.94
N CYS A 26 -1.79 6.79 -7.56
CA CYS A 26 -1.65 6.15 -8.87
C CYS A 26 -0.73 4.93 -8.79
N ALA A 27 -0.93 3.96 -9.70
CA ALA A 27 0.04 2.90 -9.87
C ALA A 27 1.39 3.50 -10.31
N GLY A 28 2.49 3.03 -9.71
CA GLY A 28 3.84 3.58 -9.90
C GLY A 28 4.27 4.58 -8.82
N ASP A 29 3.34 5.23 -8.12
CA ASP A 29 3.70 6.09 -6.97
C ASP A 29 4.42 5.29 -5.88
N ARG A 30 5.29 5.96 -5.11
CA ARG A 30 6.00 5.35 -4.00
C ARG A 30 5.27 5.55 -2.67
N VAL A 31 5.28 4.46 -1.92
CA VAL A 31 4.77 4.16 -0.58
C VAL A 31 5.68 4.46 0.60
N ILE A 32 5.23 4.97 1.76
CA ILE A 32 5.79 4.47 3.03
C ILE A 32 4.69 3.71 3.76
N ALA A 33 4.91 2.42 4.03
CA ALA A 33 3.89 1.52 4.56
C ALA A 33 4.45 0.59 5.63
N PRO A 34 3.68 0.27 6.69
CA PRO A 34 4.11 -0.68 7.72
C PRO A 34 4.02 -2.12 7.20
N LEU A 35 5.10 -2.89 7.32
CA LEU A 35 5.14 -4.30 6.95
C LEU A 35 5.41 -5.19 8.17
N GLY A 36 4.94 -6.44 8.10
CA GLY A 36 5.19 -7.46 9.12
C GLY A 36 4.53 -7.19 10.48
N ARG A 37 4.84 -8.02 11.48
CA ARG A 37 4.19 -7.97 12.81
C ARG A 37 4.53 -6.71 13.61
N HIS A 38 5.74 -6.20 13.47
CA HIS A 38 6.26 -5.08 14.25
C HIS A 38 5.96 -3.70 13.64
N ASN A 39 5.23 -3.67 12.52
CA ASN A 39 4.85 -2.43 11.84
C ASN A 39 6.04 -1.53 11.48
N HIS A 40 7.22 -2.11 11.24
CA HIS A 40 8.34 -1.37 10.67
C HIS A 40 7.93 -0.83 9.30
N THR A 41 8.20 0.45 9.07
CA THR A 41 7.87 1.08 7.80
C THR A 41 8.93 0.78 6.76
N GLN A 42 8.48 0.48 5.55
CA GLN A 42 9.32 0.29 4.39
C GLN A 42 8.76 1.07 3.22
N GLU A 43 9.64 1.37 2.27
CA GLU A 43 9.24 1.97 1.01
C GLU A 43 8.70 0.90 0.06
N GLY A 44 7.58 1.19 -0.59
CA GLY A 44 6.93 0.28 -1.51
C GLY A 44 6.47 1.00 -2.77
N VAL A 45 5.94 0.25 -3.74
CA VAL A 45 5.39 0.78 -4.99
C VAL A 45 3.94 0.39 -5.10
N ILE A 46 3.07 1.36 -5.43
CA ILE A 46 1.66 1.08 -5.69
C ILE A 46 1.54 0.30 -7.00
N CYS A 47 0.96 -0.90 -6.96
CA CYS A 47 0.70 -1.70 -8.16
C CYS A 47 -0.72 -1.55 -8.66
N GLN A 48 -1.67 -1.25 -7.77
CA GLN A 48 -3.08 -1.19 -8.09
C GLN A 48 -3.81 -0.28 -7.09
N VAL A 49 -4.70 0.55 -7.61
CA VAL A 49 -5.64 1.34 -6.82
C VAL A 49 -7.04 0.79 -7.04
N LEU A 50 -7.80 0.67 -5.94
CA LEU A 50 -9.17 0.22 -5.94
C LEU A 50 -9.96 1.24 -5.13
N ASN A 51 -10.82 1.99 -5.80
CA ASN A 51 -11.74 2.94 -5.18
C ASN A 51 -13.10 2.25 -5.12
N THR A 52 -13.55 1.95 -3.91
CA THR A 52 -14.81 1.24 -3.68
C THR A 52 -15.33 1.55 -2.28
N GLU A 53 -16.61 1.26 -2.06
CA GLU A 53 -17.26 1.36 -0.76
C GLU A 53 -16.73 0.32 0.23
N GLU A 54 -16.82 0.59 1.53
CA GLU A 54 -16.29 -0.28 2.59
C GLU A 54 -16.82 -1.72 2.52
N TYR A 55 -18.10 -1.90 2.20
CA TYR A 55 -18.72 -3.23 2.11
C TYR A 55 -18.21 -4.07 0.92
N ASN A 56 -17.54 -3.44 -0.05
CA ASN A 56 -16.90 -4.09 -1.19
C ASN A 56 -15.38 -4.26 -0.99
N ALA A 57 -14.84 -3.92 0.18
CA ALA A 57 -13.42 -4.04 0.44
C ALA A 57 -12.96 -5.51 0.34
N PRO A 58 -11.76 -5.78 -0.20
CA PRO A 58 -11.26 -7.14 -0.38
C PRO A 58 -10.99 -7.88 0.94
N PHE A 59 -10.88 -7.13 2.03
CA PHE A 59 -10.72 -7.61 3.40
C PHE A 59 -11.49 -6.69 4.34
N PRO A 60 -11.89 -7.14 5.55
CA PRO A 60 -12.45 -6.26 6.56
C PRO A 60 -11.51 -5.08 6.87
N ILE A 61 -12.02 -3.86 6.79
CA ILE A 61 -11.19 -2.64 6.84
C ILE A 61 -10.33 -2.57 8.11
N TYR A 62 -10.85 -3.00 9.26
CA TYR A 62 -10.12 -3.00 10.54
C TYR A 62 -8.88 -3.92 10.57
N LEU A 63 -8.71 -4.83 9.60
CA LEU A 63 -7.52 -5.67 9.45
C LEU A 63 -6.48 -5.07 8.50
N ILE A 64 -6.88 -4.09 7.69
CA ILE A 64 -6.03 -3.51 6.66
C ILE A 64 -5.20 -2.38 7.27
N LYS A 65 -3.89 -2.46 7.12
CA LYS A 65 -2.99 -1.38 7.57
C LYS A 65 -3.14 -0.15 6.69
N SER A 66 -2.84 1.03 7.25
CA SER A 66 -2.88 2.29 6.50
C SER A 66 -1.50 2.70 5.99
N ILE A 67 -1.46 3.28 4.79
CA ILE A 67 -0.28 3.96 4.26
C ILE A 67 0.09 5.13 5.18
N ARG A 68 1.39 5.33 5.43
CA ARG A 68 1.92 6.41 6.28
C ARG A 68 2.31 7.64 5.47
N LYS A 69 2.75 7.46 4.23
CA LYS A 69 3.12 8.55 3.32
C LYS A 69 2.89 8.14 1.87
N LEU A 70 2.35 9.06 1.08
CA LEU A 70 2.35 8.99 -0.37
C LEU A 70 3.48 9.86 -0.92
N ILE A 71 4.31 9.28 -1.80
CA ILE A 71 5.41 9.94 -2.48
C ILE A 71 5.06 9.92 -3.97
N LYS A 72 4.63 11.07 -4.47
CA LYS A 72 4.35 11.27 -5.90
C LYS A 72 5.65 11.19 -6.67
N GLN A 73 5.63 10.47 -7.78
CA GLN A 73 6.68 10.62 -8.77
C GLN A 73 6.39 11.90 -9.55
N GLU A 74 7.33 12.83 -9.57
CA GLU A 74 7.29 13.96 -10.49
C GLU A 74 7.42 13.38 -11.92
N CYS A 75 6.44 13.66 -12.77
CA CYS A 75 6.56 13.42 -14.21
C CYS A 75 7.49 14.46 -14.83
#